data_AF-E5LDY2-F1
#
_entry.id   AF-E5LDY2-F1
#
_cell.length_a   1.000
_cell.length_b   1.000
_cell.length_c   1.000
_cell.angle_alpha   90.00
_cell.angle_beta   90.00
_cell.angle_gamma   90.00
#
_symmetry.space_group_name_H-M   'P 1'
#
loop_
_entity.id
_entity.type
_entity.pdbx_description
1 polymer ?
#
loop_
_entity_poly.entity_id
_entity_poly.type
_entity_poly.pdbx_seq_one_letter_code
_entity_poly.pdbx_strand_id
1 'polypeptide(L)'
;DRGYLSPYFSTNKENMSVNFDDAFILIYEKKISSIKELLPVLEKVLGTNKPLLIIAEDIEGDALAALVLNSVRGALKVCAIKSPGF
;
A
#
# COMPACT_ATOMS: atom_id res chain seq x y z
N ASP A 1 2.03 -2.98 -16.44
CA ASP A 1 1.62 -1.57 -16.62
C ASP A 1 0.66 -1.05 -15.53
N ARG A 2 0.79 -1.45 -14.26
CA ARG A 2 -0.02 -0.89 -13.17
C ARG A 2 0.89 -0.07 -12.25
N GLY A 3 0.57 1.21 -12.08
CA GLY A 3 1.25 2.11 -11.14
C GLY A 3 0.61 2.11 -9.76
N TYR A 4 1.16 2.92 -8.84
CA TYR A 4 0.57 3.15 -7.53
C TYR A 4 -0.82 3.80 -7.64
N LEU A 5 -1.72 3.43 -6.73
CA LEU A 5 -3.10 3.92 -6.72
C LEU A 5 -3.24 5.37 -6.25
N SER A 6 -2.20 5.94 -5.64
CA SER A 6 -2.18 7.32 -5.19
C SER A 6 -0.77 7.92 -5.28
N PRO A 7 -0.61 9.17 -5.79
CA PRO A 7 0.69 9.85 -5.82
C PRO A 7 1.28 10.09 -4.44
N TYR A 8 0.46 10.05 -3.39
CA TYR A 8 0.89 10.17 -1.99
C TYR A 8 1.65 8.94 -1.47
N PHE A 9 1.76 7.87 -2.27
CA PHE A 9 2.67 6.76 -1.99
C PHE A 9 4.10 7.01 -2.47
N SER A 10 4.35 8.04 -3.30
CA SER A 10 5.69 8.34 -3.81
C SER A 10 6.69 8.58 -2.68
N THR A 11 7.82 7.88 -2.73
CA THR A 11 8.94 8.09 -1.81
C THR A 11 9.99 9.02 -2.40
N ASN A 12 10.02 9.14 -3.74
CA ASN A 12 10.78 10.17 -4.44
C ASN A 12 9.83 11.10 -5.21
N LYS A 13 9.79 12.37 -4.79
CA LYS A 13 8.91 13.40 -5.34
C LYS A 13 9.42 14.02 -6.65
N GLU A 14 10.69 13.84 -6.99
CA GLU A 14 11.28 14.39 -8.21
C GLU A 14 10.88 13.54 -9.42
N ASN A 15 11.07 12.23 -9.32
CA ASN A 15 10.77 11.29 -10.40
C ASN A 15 9.44 10.54 -10.21
N MET A 16 8.68 10.88 -9.16
CA MET A 16 7.38 10.29 -8.85
C MET A 16 7.46 8.75 -8.78
N SER A 17 8.42 8.23 -8.02
CA SER A 17 8.65 6.79 -7.85
C SER A 17 8.45 6.33 -6.40
N VAL A 18 8.19 5.03 -6.27
CA VAL A 18 8.16 4.32 -4.99
C VAL A 18 9.34 3.37 -4.96
N ASN A 19 10.30 3.67 -4.09
CA ASN A 19 11.46 2.83 -3.84
C ASN A 19 11.38 2.30 -2.41
N PHE A 20 11.34 0.98 -2.28
CA PHE A 20 11.34 0.28 -1.00
C PHE A 20 12.45 -0.75 -0.98
N ASP A 21 13.21 -0.76 0.13
CA ASP A 21 14.18 -1.80 0.42
C ASP A 21 13.57 -2.83 1.38
N ASP A 22 13.77 -4.12 1.06
CA ASP A 22 13.39 -5.24 1.92
C ASP A 22 11.91 -5.23 2.38
N ALA A 23 11.01 -4.87 1.46
CA ALA A 23 9.59 -4.73 1.72
C ALA A 23 8.88 -6.07 1.93
N PHE A 24 7.87 -6.07 2.81
CA PHE A 24 6.85 -7.10 2.78
C PHE A 24 5.95 -6.92 1.55
N ILE A 25 5.45 -8.04 1.02
CA ILE A 25 4.52 -8.06 -0.09
C ILE A 25 3.26 -8.81 0.34
N LEU A 26 2.13 -8.11 0.37
CA LEU A 26 0.80 -8.70 0.52
C LEU A 26 0.19 -8.90 -0.87
N ILE A 27 -0.21 -10.14 -1.16
CA ILE A 27 -0.95 -10.49 -2.38
C ILE A 27 -2.35 -10.91 -1.95
N TYR A 28 -3.37 -10.31 -2.55
CA TYR A 28 -4.77 -10.57 -2.22
C TYR A 28 -5.61 -10.64 -3.51
N GLU A 29 -6.37 -11.72 -3.70
CA GLU A 29 -7.03 -11.99 -4.99
C GLU A 29 -8.33 -11.20 -5.22
N LYS A 30 -8.78 -10.41 -4.23
CA LYS A 30 -10.05 -9.68 -4.28
C LYS A 30 -9.84 -8.20 -4.11
N LYS A 31 -10.90 -7.45 -4.36
CA LYS A 31 -11.02 -6.04 -3.98
C LYS A 31 -10.95 -5.84 -2.46
N ILE A 32 -10.23 -4.80 -2.05
CA ILE A 32 -10.13 -4.34 -0.65
C ILE A 32 -10.79 -2.96 -0.54
N SER A 33 -11.97 -2.90 0.06
CA SER A 33 -12.67 -1.64 0.28
C SER A 33 -12.53 -1.13 1.71
N SER A 34 -12.35 -2.02 2.69
CA SER A 34 -12.30 -1.65 4.12
C SER A 34 -10.97 -1.91 4.79
N ILE A 35 -10.53 -0.96 5.63
CA ILE A 35 -9.29 -1.09 6.41
C ILE A 35 -9.32 -2.28 7.38
N LYS A 36 -10.52 -2.72 7.79
CA LYS A 36 -10.71 -3.86 8.70
C LYS A 36 -10.14 -5.16 8.12
N GLU A 37 -10.21 -5.35 6.82
CA GLU A 37 -9.64 -6.52 6.12
C GLU A 37 -8.11 -6.55 6.21
N LEU A 38 -7.47 -5.38 6.36
CA LEU A 38 -6.02 -5.24 6.43
C LEU A 38 -5.47 -5.27 7.87
N LEU A 39 -6.31 -5.06 8.90
CA LEU A 39 -5.85 -4.94 10.29
C LEU A 39 -4.91 -6.07 10.74
N PRO A 40 -5.24 -7.38 10.50
CA PRO A 40 -4.36 -8.46 10.95
C PRO A 40 -2.97 -8.44 10.32
N VAL A 41 -2.85 -7.89 9.10
CA VAL A 41 -1.56 -7.75 8.39
C VAL A 41 -0.84 -6.50 8.87
N LEU A 42 -1.54 -5.37 8.99
CA LEU A 42 -0.96 -4.10 9.44
C LEU A 42 -0.39 -4.20 10.86
N GLU A 43 -1.06 -4.89 11.76
CA GLU A 43 -0.56 -5.16 13.13
C GLU A 43 0.79 -5.88 13.13
N LYS A 44 0.98 -6.83 12.19
CA LYS A 44 2.25 -7.57 12.06
C LYS A 44 3.35 -6.73 11.43
N VAL A 45 3.01 -5.80 10.53
CA VAL A 45 3.98 -4.98 9.81
C VAL A 45 4.44 -3.78 10.64
N LEU A 46 3.53 -3.10 11.35
CA LEU A 46 3.82 -1.85 12.08
C LEU A 46 5.00 -1.98 13.06
N GLY A 47 5.16 -3.13 13.72
CA GLY A 47 6.26 -3.37 14.66
C GLY A 47 7.63 -3.60 14.00
N THR A 48 7.69 -3.78 12.69
CA THR A 48 8.93 -4.14 11.97
C THR A 48 9.65 -2.96 11.34
N ASN A 49 8.97 -1.81 11.18
CA ASN A 49 9.45 -0.64 10.44
C ASN A 49 9.85 -0.92 8.96
N LYS A 50 9.49 -2.10 8.44
CA LYS A 50 9.71 -2.47 7.03
C LYS A 50 8.57 -1.94 6.16
N PRO A 51 8.83 -1.55 4.90
CA PRO A 51 7.78 -1.15 3.98
C PRO A 51 6.82 -2.29 3.63
N LEU A 52 5.62 -1.93 3.19
CA LEU A 52 4.60 -2.87 2.70
C LEU A 52 4.17 -2.50 1.28
N LEU A 53 4.28 -3.44 0.36
CA LEU A 53 3.63 -3.38 -0.94
C LEU A 53 2.36 -4.24 -0.90
N ILE A 54 1.22 -3.64 -1.23
CA ILE A 54 -0.07 -4.33 -1.34
C ILE A 54 -0.41 -4.49 -2.82
N ILE A 55 -0.66 -5.73 -3.23
CA ILE A 55 -1.08 -6.09 -4.58
C ILE A 55 -2.45 -6.77 -4.46
N ALA A 56 -3.50 -6.13 -4.99
CA ALA A 56 -4.85 -6.70 -4.97
C ALA A 56 -5.63 -6.40 -6.26
N GLU A 57 -6.78 -7.05 -6.48
CA GLU A 57 -7.63 -6.76 -7.65
C GLU A 57 -7.95 -5.26 -7.76
N ASP A 58 -8.36 -4.66 -6.64
CA ASP A 58 -8.51 -3.22 -6.46
C ASP A 58 -8.37 -2.85 -4.98
N ILE A 59 -7.99 -1.60 -4.69
CA ILE A 59 -7.98 -1.05 -3.34
C ILE A 59 -8.65 0.31 -3.39
N GLU A 60 -9.76 0.46 -2.68
CA GLU A 60 -10.58 1.68 -2.72
C GLU A 60 -11.18 2.01 -1.34
N GLY A 61 -12.12 2.96 -1.30
CA GLY A 61 -12.92 3.24 -0.11
C GLY A 61 -12.10 3.72 1.09
N ASP A 62 -12.52 3.30 2.29
CA ASP A 62 -11.82 3.65 3.52
C ASP A 62 -10.46 2.97 3.63
N ALA A 63 -10.25 1.82 3.00
CA ALA A 63 -8.93 1.18 2.92
C ALA A 63 -7.91 2.09 2.23
N LEU A 64 -8.19 2.55 1.00
CA LEU A 64 -7.25 3.41 0.27
C LEU A 64 -7.00 4.73 1.01
N ALA A 65 -8.07 5.37 1.51
CA ALA A 65 -7.96 6.63 2.25
C ALA A 65 -7.08 6.49 3.51
N ALA A 66 -7.28 5.42 4.29
CA ALA A 66 -6.49 5.14 5.48
C ALA A 66 -5.02 4.86 5.14
N LEU A 67 -4.73 4.07 4.10
CA LEU A 67 -3.36 3.78 3.67
C LEU A 67 -2.63 5.05 3.23
N VAL A 68 -3.29 5.89 2.42
CA VAL A 68 -2.74 7.19 1.98
C VAL A 68 -2.44 8.09 3.18
N LEU A 69 -3.38 8.21 4.11
CA LEU A 69 -3.19 9.05 5.30
C LEU A 69 -2.02 8.58 6.16
N ASN A 70 -1.85 7.28 6.33
CA ASN A 70 -0.74 6.71 7.07
C ASN A 70 0.61 6.88 6.34
N SER A 71 0.62 6.78 5.01
CA SER A 71 1.80 7.09 4.17
C SER A 71 2.24 8.54 4.34
N VAL A 72 1.30 9.50 4.21
CA VAL A 72 1.58 10.94 4.33
C VAL A 72 2.08 11.31 5.72
N ARG A 73 1.57 10.65 6.76
CA ARG A 73 2.02 10.84 8.15
C ARG A 73 3.35 10.15 8.46
N GLY A 74 3.85 9.31 7.56
CA GLY A 74 5.05 8.49 7.80
C GLY A 74 4.85 7.38 8.85
N ALA A 75 3.60 7.12 9.27
CA ALA A 75 3.28 6.09 10.26
C ALA A 75 3.40 4.67 9.66
N LEU A 76 3.18 4.55 8.35
CA LEU A 76 3.32 3.31 7.61
C LEU A 76 3.97 3.60 6.25
N LYS A 77 5.10 2.96 5.96
CA LYS A 77 5.71 3.00 4.63
C LYS A 77 4.97 2.01 3.74
N VAL A 78 3.97 2.47 2.99
CA VAL A 78 3.09 1.59 2.20
C VAL A 78 2.87 2.10 0.79
N CYS A 79 2.72 1.17 -0.15
CA CYS A 79 2.22 1.43 -1.49
C CYS A 79 1.19 0.37 -1.86
N ALA A 80 0.11 0.78 -2.53
CA ALA A 80 -0.90 -0.11 -3.05
C ALA A 80 -0.96 -0.02 -4.58
N ILE A 81 -0.97 -1.19 -5.23
CA ILE A 81 -1.12 -1.34 -6.69
C ILE A 81 -2.22 -2.35 -7.00
N LYS A 82 -2.82 -2.24 -8.20
CA LYS A 82 -3.66 -3.31 -8.73
C LYS A 82 -2.80 -4.48 -9.18
N SER A 83 -3.28 -5.70 -9.00
CA SER A 83 -2.65 -6.91 -9.53
C SER A 83 -2.52 -6.80 -11.05
N PRO A 84 -1.40 -7.29 -11.62
CA PRO A 84 -1.27 -7.39 -13.07
C PRO A 84 -2.30 -8.40 -13.61
N GLY A 85 -2.89 -8.08 -14.74
CA GLY A 85 -4.00 -8.78 -15.39
C GLY A 85 -4.51 -7.95 -16.57
N PHE A 86 -5.43 -8.48 -17.36
CA PHE A 86 -5.95 -7.85 -18.59
C PHE A 86 -6.35 -6.37 -18.40
#